data_AF-A0A9Q7TKL3-F1
#
_entry.id   AF-A0A9Q7TKL3-F1
#
_cell.length_a   1.000
_cell.length_b   1.000
_cell.length_c   1.000
_cell.angle_alpha   90.00
_cell.angle_beta   90.00
_cell.angle_gamma   90.00
#
_symmetry.space_group_name_H-M   'P 1'
#
loop_
_entity.id
_entity.type
_entity.pdbx_description
1 polymer ?
#
loop_
_entity_poly.entity_id
_entity_poly.type
_entity_poly.pdbx_seq_one_letter_code
_entity_poly.pdbx_strand_id
1 'polypeptide(L)'
;MSQFAEQLQKEASRPPIAVWYAFVERVPNVATTLCQQTQQKELQHNTTALELASLDIRHGDRNWANFLELLTILRQMDSSQTDEVLTKRRALHELNMFCPMAWIIPKLESRSFATLPPLRNNHGTHNSSEAKLVAIQHFYTALFTPMPLTPLTEEAASTLLSSIQGRISSTTCHLCEAPFTKDELRSVLVQSQEMSAPGLDGISYLLFRILGPPALEKLCRLGNALLRGHHLPDGKPMLRGVLLPKKGDLGVSGRAPETWVWW
;
A
#
# COMPACT_ATOMS: atom_id res chain seq x y z
N MET A 1 7.82 -0.60 -20.37
CA MET A 1 6.35 -0.76 -20.45
C MET A 1 5.91 -1.79 -21.50
N SER A 2 6.46 -1.81 -22.72
CA SER A 2 6.04 -2.74 -23.81
C SER A 2 6.28 -4.23 -23.51
N GLN A 3 7.41 -4.60 -22.92
CA GLN A 3 7.71 -6.00 -22.55
C GLN A 3 6.80 -6.56 -21.44
N PHE A 4 6.16 -5.68 -20.66
CA PHE A 4 5.18 -6.06 -19.65
C PHE A 4 3.83 -6.43 -20.28
N ALA A 5 3.47 -5.79 -21.41
CA ALA A 5 2.24 -6.05 -22.14
C ALA A 5 2.24 -7.39 -22.89
N GLU A 6 3.39 -7.83 -23.41
CA GLU A 6 3.50 -9.11 -24.14
C GLU A 6 3.49 -10.33 -23.21
N GLN A 7 4.05 -10.23 -22.01
CA GLN A 7 3.99 -11.33 -21.02
C GLN A 7 2.59 -11.48 -20.38
N LEU A 8 1.76 -10.44 -20.42
CA LEU A 8 0.37 -10.46 -19.94
C LEU A 8 -0.54 -11.43 -20.72
N GLN A 9 -0.25 -11.67 -22.00
CA GLN A 9 -1.04 -12.61 -22.83
C GLN A 9 -0.82 -14.09 -22.46
N LYS A 10 0.37 -14.46 -21.95
CA LYS A 10 0.67 -15.83 -21.49
C LYS A 10 0.01 -16.20 -20.15
N GLU A 11 -0.58 -15.24 -19.44
CA GLU A 11 -1.19 -15.45 -18.11
C GLU A 11 -2.67 -15.88 -18.17
N ALA A 12 -3.30 -15.93 -19.34
CA ALA A 12 -4.73 -16.22 -19.48
C ALA A 12 -5.13 -17.65 -19.05
N SER A 13 -4.21 -18.61 -19.02
CA SER A 13 -4.46 -20.00 -18.64
C SER A 13 -4.25 -20.31 -17.15
N ARG A 14 -3.74 -19.35 -16.37
CA ARG A 14 -3.42 -19.55 -14.96
C ARG A 14 -4.62 -19.23 -14.05
N PRO A 15 -4.76 -19.88 -12.88
CA PRO A 15 -5.80 -19.56 -11.92
C PRO A 15 -5.77 -18.07 -11.52
N PRO A 16 -6.91 -17.36 -11.44
CA PRO A 16 -6.96 -15.94 -11.12
C PRO A 16 -6.19 -15.54 -9.86
N ILE A 17 -6.24 -16.39 -8.83
CA ILE A 17 -5.55 -16.19 -7.55
C ILE A 17 -4.02 -16.24 -7.74
N ALA A 18 -3.51 -17.21 -8.49
CA ALA A 18 -2.08 -17.33 -8.76
C ALA A 18 -1.56 -16.16 -9.62
N VAL A 19 -2.36 -15.73 -10.61
CA VAL A 19 -2.04 -14.56 -11.44
C VAL A 19 -1.94 -13.29 -10.59
N TRP A 20 -2.84 -13.12 -9.62
CA TRP A 20 -2.80 -11.99 -8.70
C TRP A 20 -1.52 -11.97 -7.88
N TYR A 21 -1.17 -13.06 -7.19
CA TYR A 21 0.03 -13.07 -6.34
C TYR A 21 1.32 -12.89 -7.15
N ALA A 22 1.43 -13.52 -8.33
CA ALA A 22 2.57 -13.32 -9.21
C ALA A 22 2.66 -11.87 -9.73
N PHE A 23 1.53 -11.20 -9.92
CA PHE A 23 1.50 -9.77 -10.26
C PHE A 23 1.99 -8.92 -9.09
N VAL A 24 1.43 -9.14 -7.90
CA VAL A 24 1.76 -8.39 -6.68
C VAL A 24 3.24 -8.53 -6.31
N GLU A 25 3.84 -9.71 -6.46
CA GLU A 25 5.28 -9.93 -6.19
C GLU A 25 6.20 -9.16 -7.15
N ARG A 26 5.76 -8.92 -8.39
CA ARG A 26 6.57 -8.23 -9.40
C ARG A 26 6.51 -6.71 -9.27
N VAL A 27 5.38 -6.17 -8.82
CA VAL A 27 5.14 -4.73 -8.75
C VAL A 27 6.20 -3.99 -7.91
N PRO A 28 6.57 -4.45 -6.69
CA PRO A 28 7.64 -3.85 -5.90
C PRO A 28 9.00 -3.85 -6.60
N ASN A 29 9.35 -4.92 -7.32
CA ASN A 29 10.64 -5.02 -8.03
C ASN A 29 10.73 -4.04 -9.21
N VAL A 30 9.62 -3.83 -9.91
CA VAL A 30 9.56 -2.83 -10.97
C VAL A 30 9.64 -1.42 -10.38
N ALA A 31 8.92 -1.19 -9.28
CA ALA A 31 8.95 0.06 -8.53
C ALA A 31 10.37 0.42 -8.05
N THR A 32 11.11 -0.53 -7.46
CA THR A 32 12.48 -0.30 -7.00
C THR A 32 13.43 -0.03 -8.16
N THR A 33 13.30 -0.76 -9.27
CA THR A 33 14.11 -0.55 -10.48
C THR A 33 13.88 0.85 -11.05
N LEU A 34 12.63 1.30 -11.13
CA LEU A 34 12.29 2.65 -11.59
C LEU A 34 12.85 3.72 -10.64
N CYS A 35 12.74 3.51 -9.32
CA CYS A 35 13.30 4.42 -8.33
C CYS A 35 14.82 4.57 -8.47
N GLN A 36 15.54 3.47 -8.65
CA GLN A 36 16.99 3.48 -8.89
C GLN A 36 17.35 4.21 -10.18
N GLN A 37 16.61 3.99 -11.26
CA GLN A 37 16.82 4.69 -12.52
C GLN A 37 16.60 6.20 -12.39
N THR A 38 15.56 6.63 -11.66
CA THR A 38 15.30 8.05 -11.41
C THR A 38 16.40 8.68 -10.56
N GLN A 39 16.80 8.02 -9.47
CA GLN A 39 17.90 8.50 -8.62
C GLN A 39 19.22 8.60 -9.39
N GLN A 40 19.51 7.64 -10.27
CA GLN A 40 20.71 7.67 -11.10
C GLN A 40 20.67 8.83 -12.10
N LYS A 41 19.51 9.09 -12.71
CA LYS A 41 19.31 10.25 -13.61
C LYS A 41 19.47 11.58 -12.87
N GLU A 42 18.91 11.70 -11.66
CA GLU A 42 19.06 12.91 -10.83
C GLU A 42 20.52 13.12 -10.38
N LEU A 43 21.20 12.04 -9.99
CA LEU A 43 22.62 12.11 -9.64
C LEU A 43 23.45 12.57 -10.85
N GLN A 44 23.20 11.98 -12.02
CA GLN A 44 23.89 12.36 -13.27
C GLN A 44 23.60 13.81 -13.66
N HIS A 45 22.37 14.29 -13.47
CA HIS A 45 21.99 15.69 -13.70
C HIS A 45 22.77 16.62 -12.78
N ASN A 46 22.77 16.34 -11.47
CA ASN A 46 23.46 17.14 -10.46
C ASN A 46 24.98 17.14 -10.69
N THR A 47 25.58 16.01 -11.03
CA THR A 47 27.01 15.92 -11.36
C THR A 47 27.34 16.77 -12.58
N THR A 48 26.56 16.65 -13.67
CA THR A 48 26.78 17.43 -14.90
C THR A 48 26.62 18.94 -14.65
N ALA A 49 25.65 19.34 -13.81
CA ALA A 49 25.44 20.73 -13.43
C ALA A 49 26.59 21.29 -12.57
N LEU A 50 27.11 20.50 -11.63
CA LEU A 50 28.27 20.87 -10.81
C LEU A 50 29.54 20.98 -11.65
N GLU A 51 29.77 20.05 -12.58
CA GLU A 51 30.89 20.09 -13.51
C GLU A 51 30.84 21.34 -14.39
N LEU A 52 29.66 21.65 -14.96
CA LEU A 52 29.45 22.88 -15.73
C LEU A 52 29.75 24.14 -14.91
N ALA A 53 29.30 24.18 -13.65
CA ALA A 53 29.54 25.31 -12.75
C ALA A 53 31.01 25.46 -12.33
N SER A 54 31.78 24.36 -12.36
CA SER A 54 33.20 24.34 -12.00
C SER A 54 34.15 24.74 -13.14
N LEU A 55 33.66 24.76 -14.39
CA LEU A 55 34.46 25.08 -15.57
C LEU A 55 34.72 26.59 -15.67
N ASP A 56 36.00 26.97 -15.68
CA ASP A 56 36.39 28.33 -16.05
C ASP A 56 36.55 28.46 -17.56
N ILE A 57 35.51 29.02 -18.19
CA ILE A 57 35.40 29.28 -19.63
C ILE A 57 36.45 30.28 -20.15
N ARG A 58 37.16 30.98 -19.26
CA ARG A 58 38.21 31.95 -19.64
C ARG A 58 39.57 31.30 -19.91
N HIS A 59 39.75 30.04 -19.54
CA HIS A 59 41.03 29.33 -19.65
C HIS A 59 41.08 28.33 -20.82
N GLY A 60 40.99 28.85 -22.06
CA GLY A 60 41.33 28.13 -23.30
C GLY A 60 40.17 27.43 -24.01
N ASP A 61 40.34 27.24 -25.33
CA ASP A 61 39.32 26.71 -26.26
C ASP A 61 38.77 25.32 -25.87
N ARG A 62 39.56 24.53 -25.15
CA ARG A 62 39.17 23.19 -24.69
C ARG A 62 38.10 23.23 -23.59
N ASN A 63 38.18 24.20 -22.68
CA ASN A 63 37.17 24.39 -21.64
C ASN A 63 35.87 24.94 -22.21
N TRP A 64 35.96 25.77 -23.25
CA TRP A 64 34.80 26.26 -23.99
C TRP A 64 34.05 25.14 -24.73
N ALA A 65 34.79 24.24 -25.39
CA ALA A 65 34.20 23.06 -26.03
C ALA A 65 33.49 22.14 -25.02
N ASN A 66 34.14 21.84 -23.90
CA ASN A 66 33.56 21.02 -22.83
C ASN A 66 32.32 21.68 -22.21
N PHE A 67 32.33 23.00 -22.04
CA PHE A 67 31.16 23.75 -21.55
C PHE A 67 29.96 23.60 -22.49
N LEU A 68 30.16 23.75 -23.80
CA LEU A 68 29.09 23.60 -24.79
C LEU A 68 28.55 22.17 -24.85
N GLU A 69 29.43 21.16 -24.71
CA GLU A 69 29.04 19.75 -24.67
C GLU A 69 28.18 19.44 -23.43
N LEU A 70 28.64 19.80 -22.24
CA LEU A 70 27.88 19.61 -20.99
C LEU A 70 26.57 20.39 -20.98
N LEU A 71 26.55 21.61 -21.55
CA LEU A 71 25.32 22.40 -21.71
C LEU A 71 24.32 21.71 -22.63
N THR A 72 24.80 21.06 -23.69
CA THR A 72 23.97 20.31 -24.63
C THR A 72 23.39 19.05 -23.97
N ILE A 73 24.21 18.33 -23.19
CA ILE A 73 23.79 17.18 -22.39
C ILE A 73 22.71 17.61 -21.38
N LEU A 74 22.94 18.69 -20.63
CA LEU A 74 21.95 19.25 -19.69
C LEU A 74 20.66 19.64 -20.39
N ARG A 75 20.72 20.32 -21.54
CA ARG A 75 19.51 20.67 -22.32
C ARG A 75 18.76 19.45 -22.85
N GLN A 76 19.45 18.38 -23.23
CA GLN A 76 18.79 17.12 -23.63
C GLN A 76 18.12 16.45 -22.43
N MET A 77 18.77 16.47 -21.26
CA MET A 77 18.19 15.98 -20.00
C MET A 77 17.01 16.83 -19.55
N ASP A 78 17.08 18.16 -19.68
CA ASP A 78 16.02 19.08 -19.28
C ASP A 78 14.85 19.06 -20.26
N SER A 79 15.09 18.93 -21.57
CA SER A 79 14.02 18.80 -22.58
C SER A 79 13.24 17.49 -22.42
N SER A 80 13.93 16.38 -22.19
CA SER A 80 13.29 15.11 -21.82
C SER A 80 12.58 15.17 -20.47
N GLN A 81 13.05 16.00 -19.54
CA GLN A 81 12.32 16.29 -18.30
C GLN A 81 11.13 17.22 -18.49
N THR A 82 11.16 18.24 -19.36
CA THR A 82 10.06 19.24 -19.46
C THR A 82 8.75 18.65 -19.98
N ASP A 83 8.82 17.63 -20.85
CA ASP A 83 7.64 16.83 -21.22
C ASP A 83 7.11 15.99 -20.03
N GLU A 84 8.00 15.58 -19.12
CA GLU A 84 7.62 14.95 -17.85
C GLU A 84 7.22 15.97 -16.76
N VAL A 85 7.64 17.25 -16.83
CA VAL A 85 7.50 18.25 -15.74
C VAL A 85 6.06 18.75 -15.57
N LEU A 86 5.26 18.82 -16.63
CA LEU A 86 3.80 19.00 -16.50
C LEU A 86 3.13 17.81 -15.77
N THR A 87 3.82 16.67 -15.74
CA THR A 87 3.50 15.49 -14.93
C THR A 87 4.14 15.55 -13.53
N LYS A 88 5.23 16.29 -13.29
CA LYS A 88 6.07 16.29 -12.06
C LYS A 88 5.56 17.06 -10.83
N ARG A 89 4.32 17.58 -10.79
CA ARG A 89 3.64 17.74 -9.47
C ARG A 89 3.58 16.40 -8.70
N ARG A 90 3.85 15.31 -9.42
CA ARG A 90 4.00 13.90 -9.04
C ARG A 90 5.42 13.51 -8.57
N ALA A 91 6.47 14.34 -8.60
CA ALA A 91 7.83 13.90 -8.25
C ALA A 91 8.06 13.66 -6.73
N LEU A 92 7.49 14.52 -5.87
CA LEU A 92 7.42 14.29 -4.41
C LEU A 92 6.48 13.12 -4.06
N HIS A 93 5.57 12.78 -4.98
CA HIS A 93 4.64 11.66 -4.90
C HIS A 93 5.31 10.35 -5.33
N GLU A 94 6.12 10.37 -6.39
CA GLU A 94 6.88 9.23 -6.94
C GLU A 94 7.97 8.76 -5.98
N LEU A 95 8.68 9.69 -5.33
CA LEU A 95 9.60 9.36 -4.25
C LEU A 95 8.86 8.67 -3.09
N ASN A 96 7.64 9.13 -2.79
CA ASN A 96 6.79 8.52 -1.77
C ASN A 96 6.07 7.23 -2.23
N MET A 97 5.95 6.99 -3.53
CA MET A 97 5.29 5.83 -4.14
C MET A 97 6.15 4.57 -4.09
N PHE A 98 7.47 4.73 -4.16
CA PHE A 98 8.42 3.63 -4.29
C PHE A 98 9.24 3.36 -3.02
N CYS A 99 9.05 4.16 -1.98
CA CYS A 99 9.54 3.88 -0.64
C CYS A 99 8.39 3.30 0.20
N PRO A 100 8.41 1.99 0.55
CA PRO A 100 7.42 1.35 1.41
C PRO A 100 7.26 2.01 2.80
N MET A 101 8.15 2.96 3.13
CA MET A 101 8.19 3.71 4.38
C MET A 101 7.84 5.20 4.19
N ALA A 102 7.63 5.70 2.98
CA ALA A 102 7.39 7.13 2.76
C ALA A 102 6.06 7.66 3.31
N TRP A 103 5.07 6.81 3.54
CA TRP A 103 3.86 7.16 4.29
C TRP A 103 4.07 7.11 5.81
N ILE A 104 5.12 6.40 6.25
CA ILE A 104 5.53 6.25 7.63
C ILE A 104 6.46 7.41 8.04
N ILE A 105 7.44 7.77 7.20
CA ILE A 105 8.55 8.68 7.53
C ILE A 105 8.07 10.10 7.91
N PRO A 106 7.23 10.80 7.13
CA PRO A 106 6.81 12.17 7.49
C PRO A 106 5.95 12.22 8.76
N LYS A 107 5.28 11.11 9.12
CA LYS A 107 4.45 11.02 10.34
C LYS A 107 5.20 10.46 11.55
N LEU A 108 6.30 9.73 11.34
CA LEU A 108 7.17 9.22 12.40
C LEU A 108 8.30 10.18 12.75
N GLU A 109 8.81 10.98 11.82
CA GLU A 109 9.79 12.04 12.15
C GLU A 109 9.20 13.05 13.15
N SER A 110 7.86 13.21 13.17
CA SER A 110 7.13 14.02 14.15
C SER A 110 6.73 13.26 15.44
N ARG A 111 6.86 11.94 15.48
CA ARG A 111 6.41 11.10 16.61
C ARG A 111 7.52 10.13 16.97
N SER A 112 8.35 10.56 17.89
CA SER A 112 9.17 9.67 18.72
C SER A 112 8.38 8.39 19.02
N PHE A 113 8.97 7.23 18.75
CA PHE A 113 8.41 5.93 19.10
C PHE A 113 8.21 5.90 20.62
N ALA A 114 7.04 6.33 21.08
CA ALA A 114 6.71 6.34 22.48
C ALA A 114 6.64 4.88 22.94
N THR A 115 7.34 4.56 24.02
CA THR A 115 7.28 3.24 24.64
C THR A 115 5.83 2.89 24.91
N LEU A 116 5.37 1.78 24.34
CA LEU A 116 4.02 1.27 24.58
C LEU A 116 3.79 1.15 26.10
N PRO A 117 2.71 1.73 26.65
CA PRO A 117 2.43 1.58 28.07
C PRO A 117 2.20 0.10 28.42
N PRO A 118 2.27 -0.26 29.72
CA PRO A 118 1.90 -1.60 30.17
C PRO A 118 0.51 -2.00 29.67
N LEU A 119 0.38 -3.21 29.10
CA LEU A 119 -0.93 -3.74 28.71
C LEU A 119 -1.53 -4.51 29.87
N ARG A 120 -2.82 -4.33 30.15
CA ARG A 120 -3.55 -5.08 31.17
C ARG A 120 -4.62 -5.95 30.52
N ASN A 121 -4.67 -7.21 30.92
CA ASN A 121 -5.74 -8.13 30.56
C ASN A 121 -6.15 -8.98 31.78
N ASN A 122 -7.07 -9.93 31.59
CA ASN A 122 -7.56 -10.82 32.65
C ASN A 122 -6.46 -11.72 33.26
N HIS A 123 -5.28 -11.80 32.63
CA HIS A 123 -4.13 -12.59 33.09
C HIS A 123 -3.05 -11.75 33.78
N GLY A 124 -3.20 -10.41 33.84
CA GLY A 124 -2.27 -9.53 34.54
C GLY A 124 -1.77 -8.34 33.71
N THR A 125 -0.64 -7.78 34.13
CA THR A 125 0.01 -6.62 33.50
C THR A 125 1.27 -7.05 32.73
N HIS A 126 1.35 -6.68 31.45
CA HIS A 126 2.43 -7.02 30.53
C HIS A 126 3.33 -5.81 30.29
N ASN A 127 4.56 -5.86 30.80
CA ASN A 127 5.50 -4.73 30.77
C ASN A 127 6.55 -4.84 29.66
N SER A 128 7.04 -6.06 29.37
CA SER A 128 8.03 -6.29 28.30
C SER A 128 7.38 -6.30 26.92
N SER A 129 8.17 -6.01 25.89
CA SER A 129 7.70 -6.00 24.49
C SER A 129 7.20 -7.38 24.06
N GLU A 130 7.90 -8.44 24.46
CA GLU A 130 7.56 -9.83 24.12
C GLU A 130 6.23 -10.22 24.78
N ALA A 131 6.05 -9.91 26.07
CA ALA A 131 4.81 -10.19 26.78
C ALA A 131 3.62 -9.42 26.19
N LYS A 132 3.84 -8.16 25.79
CA LYS A 132 2.82 -7.36 25.10
C LYS A 132 2.42 -7.99 23.77
N LEU A 133 3.39 -8.41 22.96
CA LEU A 133 3.11 -9.05 21.66
C LEU A 133 2.34 -10.36 21.83
N VAL A 134 2.73 -11.21 22.79
CA VAL A 134 2.01 -12.45 23.10
C VAL A 134 0.58 -12.16 23.58
N ALA A 135 0.39 -11.16 24.45
CA ALA A 135 -0.93 -10.78 24.92
C ALA A 135 -1.83 -10.27 23.79
N ILE A 136 -1.29 -9.44 22.88
CA ILE A 136 -1.98 -8.96 21.68
C ILE A 136 -2.35 -10.12 20.76
N GLN A 137 -1.39 -11.00 20.47
CA GLN A 137 -1.61 -12.16 19.62
C GLN A 137 -2.72 -13.04 20.20
N HIS A 138 -2.65 -13.37 21.49
CA HIS A 138 -3.66 -14.19 22.16
C HIS A 138 -5.04 -13.54 22.11
N PHE A 139 -5.14 -12.23 22.38
CA PHE A 139 -6.39 -11.49 22.31
C PHE A 139 -7.02 -11.60 20.92
N TYR A 140 -6.26 -11.34 19.86
CA TYR A 140 -6.79 -11.37 18.49
C TYR A 140 -7.07 -12.79 17.98
N THR A 141 -6.22 -13.76 18.32
CA THR A 141 -6.50 -15.17 18.03
C THR A 141 -7.80 -15.58 18.69
N ALA A 142 -8.03 -15.25 19.97
CA ALA A 142 -9.27 -15.56 20.65
C ALA A 142 -10.49 -14.82 20.05
N LEU A 143 -10.32 -13.58 19.63
CA LEU A 143 -11.40 -12.78 19.02
C LEU A 143 -11.83 -13.30 17.65
N PHE A 144 -10.88 -13.77 16.83
CA PHE A 144 -11.13 -14.21 15.46
C PHE A 144 -11.20 -15.73 15.29
N THR A 145 -10.89 -16.51 16.32
CA THR A 145 -11.14 -17.96 16.32
C THR A 145 -12.60 -18.19 16.72
N PRO A 146 -13.43 -18.77 15.84
CA PRO A 146 -14.80 -19.08 16.20
C PRO A 146 -14.82 -20.01 17.42
N MET A 147 -15.61 -19.67 18.44
CA MET A 147 -15.87 -20.64 19.50
C MET A 147 -16.59 -21.86 18.91
N PRO A 148 -16.30 -23.08 19.39
CA PRO A 148 -17.04 -24.27 18.96
C PRO A 148 -18.54 -24.05 19.14
N LEU A 149 -19.32 -24.34 18.10
CA LEU A 149 -20.77 -24.31 18.17
C LEU A 149 -21.23 -25.36 19.18
N THR A 150 -21.79 -24.88 20.29
CA THR A 150 -22.54 -25.71 21.23
C THR A 150 -24.01 -25.73 20.81
N PRO A 151 -24.78 -26.78 21.16
CA PRO A 151 -26.22 -26.82 20.91
C PRO A 151 -26.95 -25.59 21.44
N LEU A 152 -26.55 -25.09 22.62
CA LEU A 152 -27.10 -23.88 23.23
C LEU A 152 -26.82 -22.62 22.39
N THR A 153 -25.59 -22.46 21.90
CA THR A 153 -25.24 -21.32 21.03
C THR A 153 -25.95 -21.38 19.68
N GLU A 154 -26.18 -22.58 19.13
CA GLU A 154 -26.89 -22.77 17.88
C GLU A 154 -28.39 -22.46 18.03
N GLU A 155 -29.00 -22.88 19.13
CA GLU A 155 -30.39 -22.54 19.48
C GLU A 155 -30.57 -21.03 19.73
N ALA A 156 -29.64 -20.41 20.46
CA ALA A 156 -29.64 -18.97 20.71
C ALA A 156 -29.45 -18.17 19.40
N ALA A 157 -28.53 -18.61 18.53
CA ALA A 157 -28.32 -17.98 17.22
C ALA A 157 -29.57 -18.12 16.33
N SER A 158 -30.19 -19.30 16.30
CA SER A 158 -31.42 -19.53 15.54
C SER A 158 -32.59 -18.68 16.04
N THR A 159 -32.71 -18.53 17.36
CA THR A 159 -33.71 -17.67 18.00
C THR A 159 -33.47 -16.19 17.65
N LEU A 160 -32.22 -15.75 17.72
CA LEU A 160 -31.84 -14.39 17.35
C LEU A 160 -32.13 -14.11 15.87
N LEU A 161 -31.70 -15.00 14.97
CA LEU A 161 -31.89 -14.85 13.53
C LEU A 161 -33.36 -14.92 13.12
N SER A 162 -34.17 -15.75 13.79
CA SER A 162 -35.62 -15.82 13.54
C SER A 162 -36.39 -14.58 14.04
N SER A 163 -35.84 -13.85 15.02
CA SER A 163 -36.43 -12.59 15.53
C SER A 163 -36.23 -11.39 14.58
N ILE A 164 -35.32 -11.50 13.61
CA ILE A 164 -35.02 -10.43 12.64
C ILE A 164 -36.10 -10.42 11.56
N GLN A 165 -37.01 -9.44 11.63
CA GLN A 165 -38.10 -9.27 10.67
C GLN A 165 -37.65 -8.57 9.37
N GLY A 166 -36.52 -7.86 9.40
CA GLY A 166 -35.97 -7.17 8.24
C GLY A 166 -35.26 -8.14 7.31
N ARG A 167 -35.87 -8.46 6.18
CA ARG A 167 -35.20 -9.19 5.09
C ARG A 167 -34.59 -8.20 4.11
N ILE A 168 -33.37 -8.50 3.67
CA ILE A 168 -32.75 -7.81 2.54
C ILE A 168 -33.64 -8.06 1.32
N SER A 169 -33.97 -7.00 0.57
CA SER A 169 -34.80 -7.14 -0.63
C SER A 169 -34.14 -8.09 -1.63
N SER A 170 -34.92 -8.84 -2.42
CA SER A 170 -34.36 -9.73 -3.45
C SER A 170 -33.44 -8.96 -4.40
N THR A 171 -33.81 -7.73 -4.75
CA THR A 171 -32.98 -6.83 -5.56
C THR A 171 -31.63 -6.56 -4.92
N THR A 172 -31.60 -6.23 -3.63
CA THR A 172 -30.35 -5.99 -2.90
C THR A 172 -29.52 -7.27 -2.77
N CYS A 173 -30.15 -8.43 -2.56
CA CYS A 173 -29.46 -9.71 -2.53
C CYS A 173 -28.76 -10.00 -3.87
N HIS A 174 -29.49 -9.84 -4.98
CA HIS A 174 -28.91 -10.02 -6.31
C HIS A 174 -27.78 -9.04 -6.61
N LEU A 175 -27.87 -7.80 -6.12
CA LEU A 175 -26.77 -6.83 -6.24
C LEU A 175 -25.53 -7.26 -5.43
N CYS A 176 -25.71 -7.82 -4.22
CA CYS A 176 -24.61 -8.31 -3.40
C CYS A 176 -23.95 -9.58 -3.97
N GLU A 177 -24.68 -10.38 -4.74
CA GLU A 177 -24.20 -11.59 -5.40
C GLU A 177 -23.65 -11.34 -6.80
N ALA A 178 -23.80 -10.12 -7.32
CA ALA A 178 -23.33 -9.77 -8.66
C ALA A 178 -21.80 -9.79 -8.73
N PRO A 179 -21.20 -10.29 -9.84
CA PRO A 179 -19.77 -10.21 -10.05
C PRO A 179 -19.28 -8.75 -10.09
N PHE A 180 -18.13 -8.50 -9.48
CA PHE A 180 -17.45 -7.22 -9.56
C PHE A 180 -17.09 -6.87 -10.99
N THR A 181 -17.30 -5.61 -11.36
CA THR A 181 -16.94 -5.05 -12.66
C THR A 181 -15.69 -4.17 -12.56
N LYS A 182 -14.99 -4.00 -13.69
CA LYS A 182 -13.81 -3.11 -13.74
C LYS A 182 -14.19 -1.64 -13.51
N ASP A 183 -15.40 -1.24 -13.89
CA ASP A 183 -15.85 0.14 -13.76
C ASP A 183 -16.23 0.48 -12.32
N GLU A 184 -16.80 -0.47 -11.57
CA GLU A 184 -16.97 -0.34 -10.11
C GLU A 184 -15.63 -0.17 -9.42
N LEU A 185 -14.65 -1.05 -9.71
CA LEU A 185 -13.31 -0.93 -9.12
C LEU A 185 -12.64 0.39 -9.49
N ARG A 186 -12.79 0.86 -10.74
CA ARG A 186 -12.26 2.16 -11.14
C ARG A 186 -12.91 3.30 -10.35
N SER A 187 -14.23 3.27 -10.19
CA SER A 187 -14.98 4.30 -9.44
C SER A 187 -14.54 4.34 -7.98
N VAL A 188 -14.35 3.18 -7.35
CA VAL A 188 -13.82 3.07 -5.98
C VAL A 188 -12.39 3.61 -5.89
N LEU A 189 -11.53 3.27 -6.84
CA LEU A 189 -10.15 3.78 -6.85
C LEU A 189 -10.09 5.30 -6.97
N VAL A 190 -10.99 5.94 -7.72
CA VAL A 190 -11.06 7.41 -7.83
C VAL A 190 -11.44 8.05 -6.49
N GLN A 191 -12.34 7.41 -5.72
CA GLN A 191 -12.77 7.90 -4.40
C GLN A 191 -11.77 7.57 -3.27
N SER A 192 -10.83 6.66 -3.51
CA SER A 192 -9.87 6.20 -2.49
C SER A 192 -8.86 7.30 -2.09
N GLN A 193 -8.48 7.32 -0.81
CA GLN A 193 -7.50 8.27 -0.31
C GLN A 193 -6.08 7.91 -0.77
N GLU A 194 -5.42 8.83 -1.46
CA GLU A 194 -4.08 8.62 -2.03
C GLU A 194 -3.01 8.33 -0.97
N MET A 195 -3.15 8.94 0.21
CA MET A 195 -2.18 8.82 1.32
C MET A 195 -2.51 7.66 2.28
N SER A 196 -3.34 6.70 1.85
CA SER A 196 -3.58 5.49 2.64
C SER A 196 -2.30 4.65 2.73
N ALA A 197 -2.08 4.05 3.90
CA ALA A 197 -0.99 3.11 4.08
C ALA A 197 -1.19 1.89 3.16
N PRO A 198 -0.16 1.47 2.38
CA PRO A 198 -0.19 0.20 1.66
C PRO A 198 -0.21 -0.99 2.63
N GLY A 199 -0.74 -2.11 2.14
CA GLY A 199 -0.70 -3.40 2.84
C GLY A 199 0.71 -4.00 2.88
N LEU A 200 0.81 -5.25 3.33
CA LEU A 200 2.09 -5.99 3.36
C LEU A 200 2.65 -6.29 1.97
N ASP A 201 1.82 -6.20 0.95
CA ASP A 201 2.22 -6.27 -0.45
C ASP A 201 2.91 -4.98 -0.96
N GLY A 202 2.86 -3.89 -0.18
CA GLY A 202 3.43 -2.61 -0.56
C GLY A 202 2.66 -1.88 -1.66
N ILE A 203 1.49 -2.37 -2.07
CA ILE A 203 0.72 -1.76 -3.16
C ILE A 203 -0.26 -0.72 -2.59
N SER A 204 -0.05 0.54 -2.95
CA SER A 204 -0.95 1.64 -2.57
C SER A 204 -2.08 1.84 -3.60
N TYR A 205 -3.15 2.53 -3.20
CA TYR A 205 -4.24 2.92 -4.13
C TYR A 205 -3.73 3.73 -5.32
N LEU A 206 -2.72 4.56 -5.07
CA LEU A 206 -2.04 5.32 -6.10
C LEU A 206 -1.33 4.42 -7.11
N LEU A 207 -0.65 3.38 -6.63
CA LEU A 207 0.00 2.42 -7.50
C LEU A 207 -1.03 1.66 -8.35
N PHE A 208 -2.19 1.33 -7.79
CA PHE A 208 -3.32 0.80 -8.57
C PHE A 208 -3.81 1.76 -9.66
N ARG A 209 -3.91 3.06 -9.38
CA ARG A 209 -4.30 4.07 -10.38
C ARG A 209 -3.30 4.17 -11.53
N ILE A 210 -2.01 4.07 -11.24
CA ILE A 210 -0.92 4.14 -12.24
C ILE A 210 -0.86 2.87 -13.08
N LEU A 211 -0.92 1.70 -12.42
CA LEU A 211 -0.93 0.41 -13.13
C LEU A 211 -2.19 0.26 -13.99
N GLY A 212 -3.27 0.96 -13.64
CA GLY A 212 -4.40 1.23 -14.53
C GLY A 212 -5.22 -0.03 -14.86
N PRO A 213 -5.79 -0.12 -16.08
CA PRO A 213 -6.68 -1.21 -16.47
C PRO A 213 -6.11 -2.63 -16.28
N PRO A 214 -4.82 -2.92 -16.54
CA PRO A 214 -4.23 -4.24 -16.30
C PRO A 214 -4.27 -4.72 -14.84
N ALA A 215 -4.11 -3.81 -13.87
CA ALA A 215 -4.18 -4.15 -12.45
C ALA A 215 -5.63 -4.39 -12.02
N LEU A 216 -6.53 -3.51 -12.47
CA LEU A 216 -7.96 -3.62 -12.22
C LEU A 216 -8.56 -4.92 -12.77
N GLU A 217 -8.11 -5.35 -13.94
CA GLU A 217 -8.54 -6.62 -14.52
C GLU A 217 -8.16 -7.82 -13.64
N LYS A 218 -6.94 -7.84 -13.09
CA LYS A 218 -6.50 -8.93 -12.20
C LYS A 218 -7.25 -8.91 -10.88
N LEU A 219 -7.44 -7.73 -10.30
CA LEU A 219 -8.20 -7.56 -9.06
C LEU A 219 -9.66 -7.98 -9.24
N CYS A 220 -10.28 -7.60 -10.35
CA CYS A 220 -11.63 -8.02 -10.73
C CYS A 220 -11.74 -9.55 -10.85
N ARG A 221 -10.79 -10.18 -11.57
CA ARG A 221 -10.74 -11.65 -11.69
C ARG A 221 -10.51 -12.34 -10.35
N LEU A 222 -9.68 -11.79 -9.47
CA LEU A 222 -9.46 -12.28 -8.12
C LEU A 222 -10.77 -12.22 -7.32
N GLY A 223 -11.40 -11.05 -7.23
CA GLY A 223 -12.64 -10.86 -6.46
C GLY A 223 -13.75 -11.79 -6.93
N ASN A 224 -13.91 -11.95 -8.25
CA ASN A 224 -14.89 -12.87 -8.84
C ASN A 224 -14.53 -14.35 -8.69
N ALA A 225 -13.26 -14.69 -8.47
CA ALA A 225 -12.89 -16.05 -8.07
C ALA A 225 -13.27 -16.30 -6.60
N LEU A 226 -12.97 -15.35 -5.71
CA LEU A 226 -13.34 -15.45 -4.29
C LEU A 226 -14.86 -15.53 -4.10
N LEU A 227 -15.62 -14.72 -4.86
CA LEU A 227 -17.09 -14.75 -4.86
C LEU A 227 -17.65 -16.12 -5.27
N ARG A 228 -16.95 -16.87 -6.12
CA ARG A 228 -17.33 -18.23 -6.55
C ARG A 228 -16.85 -19.33 -5.61
N GLY A 229 -16.33 -18.98 -4.42
CA GLY A 229 -15.88 -19.93 -3.42
C GLY A 229 -14.45 -20.45 -3.62
N HIS A 230 -13.64 -19.81 -4.47
CA HIS A 230 -12.21 -20.10 -4.48
C HIS A 230 -11.55 -19.56 -3.20
N HIS A 231 -10.56 -20.30 -2.68
CA HIS A 231 -9.85 -19.93 -1.46
C HIS A 231 -8.49 -19.30 -1.75
N LEU A 232 -8.12 -18.33 -0.91
CA LEU A 232 -6.75 -17.82 -0.89
C LEU A 232 -5.79 -18.89 -0.36
N PRO A 233 -4.49 -18.81 -0.71
CA PRO A 233 -3.48 -19.69 -0.14
C PRO A 233 -3.41 -19.58 1.38
N ASP A 234 -2.96 -20.65 2.05
CA ASP A 234 -2.77 -20.65 3.49
C ASP A 234 -1.90 -19.49 3.96
N GLY A 235 -2.31 -18.83 5.05
CA GLY A 235 -1.64 -17.66 5.58
C GLY A 235 -1.86 -16.36 4.78
N LYS A 236 -2.79 -16.34 3.82
CA LYS A 236 -3.21 -15.13 3.09
C LYS A 236 -4.70 -14.77 3.35
N PRO A 237 -5.06 -13.48 3.32
CA PRO A 237 -4.17 -12.33 3.23
C PRO A 237 -3.38 -12.15 4.53
N MET A 238 -2.16 -11.66 4.42
CA MET A 238 -1.42 -11.26 5.62
C MET A 238 -1.89 -9.86 6.02
N LEU A 239 -2.24 -9.69 7.30
CA LEU A 239 -2.61 -8.40 7.86
C LEU A 239 -1.42 -7.78 8.58
N ARG A 240 -1.25 -6.46 8.45
CA ARG A 240 -0.32 -5.67 9.26
C ARG A 240 -1.09 -4.91 10.31
N GLY A 241 -0.97 -5.33 11.56
CA GLY A 241 -1.47 -4.53 12.68
C GLY A 241 -0.58 -3.31 12.90
N VAL A 242 -1.18 -2.12 12.93
CA VAL A 242 -0.50 -0.88 13.32
C VAL A 242 -1.19 -0.29 14.55
N LEU A 243 -0.42 -0.10 15.62
CA LEU A 243 -0.90 0.56 16.83
C LEU A 243 -0.85 2.07 16.66
N LEU A 244 -2.02 2.71 16.60
CA LEU A 244 -2.13 4.16 16.52
C LEU A 244 -2.79 4.72 17.78
N PRO A 245 -2.21 5.76 18.42
CA PRO A 245 -2.83 6.41 19.55
C PRO A 245 -4.09 7.15 19.08
N LYS A 246 -5.20 6.98 19.79
CA LYS A 246 -6.44 7.69 19.51
C LYS A 246 -6.30 9.17 19.89
N LYS A 247 -6.83 10.07 19.06
CA LYS A 247 -6.86 11.51 19.36
C LYS A 247 -7.79 11.73 20.57
N GLY A 248 -7.21 12.13 21.70
CA GLY A 248 -7.91 12.30 22.99
C GLY A 248 -7.17 11.69 24.17
N ASP A 249 -6.34 10.67 23.93
CA ASP A 249 -5.63 9.92 24.98
C ASP A 249 -4.29 10.57 25.40
N LEU A 250 -3.96 11.75 24.85
CA LEU A 250 -2.69 12.44 25.08
C LEU A 250 -2.78 13.61 26.09
N GLY A 251 -3.86 13.68 26.88
CA GLY A 251 -4.11 14.79 27.81
C GLY A 251 -3.99 14.42 29.29
N VAL A 252 -2.81 14.67 29.87
CA VAL A 252 -2.61 15.23 31.23
C VAL A 252 -3.53 14.71 32.35
N SER A 253 -3.22 13.54 32.92
CA SER A 253 -3.35 13.22 34.36
C SER A 253 -3.13 11.72 34.56
N GLY A 254 -1.90 11.29 34.86
CA GLY A 254 -1.53 10.07 35.59
C GLY A 254 -2.23 8.72 35.33
N ARG A 255 -3.09 8.57 34.33
CA ARG A 255 -3.87 7.38 34.01
C ARG A 255 -3.49 6.91 32.62
N ALA A 256 -3.22 5.61 32.53
CA ALA A 256 -2.89 4.95 31.28
C ALA A 256 -4.03 5.15 30.24
N PRO A 257 -3.69 5.27 28.95
CA PRO A 257 -4.68 5.43 27.89
C PRO A 257 -5.62 4.22 27.85
N GLU A 258 -6.92 4.48 27.94
CA GLU A 258 -7.97 3.45 28.01
C GLU A 258 -8.37 2.91 26.63
N THR A 259 -7.97 3.51 25.49
CA THR A 259 -8.36 2.97 24.18
C THR A 259 -7.32 3.15 23.06
N TRP A 260 -6.78 2.03 22.58
CA TRP A 260 -6.04 1.95 21.32
C TRP A 260 -6.99 1.53 20.20
N VAL A 261 -6.90 2.20 19.04
CA VAL A 261 -7.65 1.82 17.84
C VAL A 261 -6.73 1.04 16.91
N TRP A 262 -7.20 -0.12 16.49
CA TRP A 262 -6.51 -1.02 15.56
C TRP A 262 -7.16 -0.92 14.18
N TRP A 263 -6.32 -0.85 13.15
CA TRP A 263 -6.69 -0.99 11.74
C TRP A 263 -5.96 -2.20 11.16
#